data_AF-A0A679JX90-F1
#
_entry.id   AF-A0A679JX90-F1
#
_cell.length_a   1.000
_cell.length_b   1.000
_cell.length_c   1.000
_cell.angle_alpha   90.00
_cell.angle_beta   90.00
_cell.angle_gamma   90.00
#
_symmetry.space_group_name_H-M   'P 1'
#
loop_
_entity.id
_entity.type
_entity.pdbx_description
1 polymer ?
#
loop_
_entity_poly.entity_id
_entity_poly.type
_entity_poly.pdbx_seq_one_letter_code
_entity_poly.pdbx_strand_id
1 'polypeptide(L)'
;MTGLRFGRVWTPGTIGVVWGRGGLTASSLRFAGRAILTVEPGPLLSPYDSPATGLSTLRLTLDGAPFGGEAGIHAFDPWTRRPISLGECRDKVAWLEGRFRDNSRPTVLVGISRWKRPALDVFVGGPSGKPVHAMNAEDAVAKARASRARILAWATRMPERLPALCAEQGIPLARIEDGFLRSVGLGASLQPGASIVVDDSGIYYDPRTESRLARILKTEDFPPELVARASALRRLVVERRLTKYNVGLSGDASGWPEDRRIVLVPGQVEDDASVRHGSPHVRSNLELLRAARARNPTDFLLYKPHPDVEAGFRPGAIPEAEVLALADRIVAGLSIVDLLDRAHHVETMTSLAGFEALIRGLSVAVHGRPFYAGWGLTEDLAPGADKGRRLALDELVAGALLVYPLYLDPVAMKPCTPEQLLDRLSESREAAAPSKLALSRRAQIVMRLRYAVLNPIVRLIRARRGVGRGGDKT
;
A
#
# COMPACT_ATOMS: atom_id res chain seq x y z
N MET A 1 23.25 15.03 22.44
CA MET A 1 22.21 14.98 23.49
C MET A 1 22.53 16.03 24.54
N THR A 2 21.52 16.74 25.06
CA THR A 2 21.71 17.85 26.03
C THR A 2 22.02 17.38 27.46
N GLY A 3 21.92 16.08 27.75
CA GLY A 3 22.09 15.53 29.10
C GLY A 3 20.93 15.82 30.06
N LEU A 4 19.93 16.59 29.63
CA LEU A 4 18.78 16.98 30.46
C LEU A 4 17.75 15.86 30.57
N ARG A 5 17.04 15.82 31.71
CA ARG A 5 15.92 14.91 31.99
C ARG A 5 14.74 15.70 32.55
N PHE A 6 13.51 15.24 32.30
CA PHE A 6 12.33 15.86 32.90
C PHE A 6 12.34 15.65 34.43
N GLY A 7 12.15 16.75 35.18
CA GLY A 7 12.15 16.77 36.65
C GLY A 7 10.86 17.37 37.20
N ARG A 8 10.68 17.31 38.53
CA ARG A 8 9.51 17.93 39.19
C ARG A 8 9.63 19.45 39.17
N VAL A 9 8.51 20.11 38.92
CA VAL A 9 8.40 21.57 39.08
C VAL A 9 8.80 21.87 40.53
N TRP A 10 9.85 22.68 40.74
CA TRP A 10 10.38 23.11 42.07
C TRP A 10 11.55 22.33 42.67
N THR A 11 12.12 21.34 41.99
CA THR A 11 13.42 20.79 42.42
C THR A 11 14.54 21.82 42.15
N PRO A 12 15.47 22.07 43.09
CA PRO A 12 16.64 22.93 42.85
C PRO A 12 17.42 22.47 41.60
N GLY A 13 17.88 23.42 40.78
CA GLY A 13 18.57 23.13 39.52
C GLY A 13 17.65 22.79 38.33
N THR A 14 16.32 22.86 38.47
CA THR A 14 15.40 22.64 37.34
C THR A 14 15.30 23.85 36.42
N ILE A 15 15.51 23.59 35.12
CA ILE A 15 15.45 24.57 34.04
C ILE A 15 14.01 24.67 33.53
N GLY A 16 13.51 25.89 33.31
CA GLY A 16 12.24 26.11 32.64
C GLY A 16 12.37 25.93 31.14
N VAL A 17 11.50 25.13 30.51
CA VAL A 17 11.49 24.97 29.04
C VAL A 17 10.35 25.78 28.46
N VAL A 18 10.65 26.66 27.49
CA VAL A 18 9.65 27.49 26.82
C VAL A 18 9.77 27.37 25.31
N TRP A 19 8.63 27.40 24.61
CA TRP A 19 8.58 27.46 23.16
C TRP A 19 8.56 28.91 22.68
N GLY A 20 9.51 29.28 21.81
CA GLY A 20 9.66 30.65 21.31
C GLY A 20 10.26 31.63 22.33
N ARG A 21 10.65 32.82 21.85
CA ARG A 21 11.38 33.84 22.63
C ARG A 21 10.52 34.74 23.52
N GLY A 22 9.20 34.75 23.38
CA GLY A 22 8.34 35.74 24.01
C GLY A 22 7.04 35.14 24.53
N GLY A 23 6.77 35.32 25.82
CA GLY A 23 5.51 34.94 26.43
C GLY A 23 5.52 35.19 27.93
N LEU A 24 4.32 35.41 28.50
CA LEU A 24 4.12 35.60 29.95
C LEU A 24 4.80 34.50 30.77
N THR A 25 4.76 33.25 30.28
CA THR A 25 5.40 32.10 30.93
C THR A 25 6.92 32.26 31.07
N ALA A 26 7.60 32.73 30.03
CA ALA A 26 9.06 32.95 30.08
C ALA A 26 9.39 34.08 31.07
N SER A 27 8.64 35.18 31.04
CA SER A 27 8.82 36.30 31.97
C SER A 27 8.59 35.89 33.43
N SER A 28 7.55 35.12 33.72
CA SER A 28 7.26 34.61 35.06
C SER A 28 8.36 33.67 35.58
N LEU A 29 8.91 32.80 34.72
CA LEU A 29 10.00 31.91 35.10
C LEU A 29 11.30 32.67 35.39
N ARG A 30 11.62 33.73 34.62
CA ARG A 30 12.77 34.61 34.90
C ARG A 30 12.59 35.37 36.20
N PHE A 31 11.39 35.91 36.45
CA PHE A 31 11.08 36.60 37.69
C PHE A 31 11.24 35.67 38.91
N ALA A 32 10.92 34.39 38.76
CA ALA A 32 11.16 33.35 39.77
C ALA A 32 12.62 32.87 39.86
N GLY A 33 13.58 33.55 39.20
CA GLY A 33 15.01 33.26 39.28
C GLY A 33 15.45 31.97 38.58
N ARG A 34 14.69 31.48 37.60
CA ARG A 34 15.01 30.23 36.90
C ARG A 34 15.75 30.44 35.59
N ALA A 35 16.74 29.57 35.34
CA ALA A 35 17.33 29.40 34.02
C ALA A 35 16.26 28.92 33.01
N ILE A 36 16.33 29.41 31.79
CA ILE A 36 15.35 29.15 30.74
C ILE A 36 16.01 28.54 29.52
N LEU A 37 15.56 27.32 29.18
CA LEU A 37 15.79 26.70 27.89
C LEU A 37 14.70 27.12 26.92
N THR A 38 15.03 27.99 25.97
CA THR A 38 14.16 28.36 24.87
C THR A 38 14.34 27.41 23.70
N VAL A 39 13.21 26.84 23.23
CA VAL A 39 13.11 25.96 22.06
C VAL A 39 12.45 26.73 20.92
N GLU A 40 13.12 26.80 19.77
CA GLU A 40 12.61 27.46 18.57
C GLU A 40 12.75 26.55 17.34
N PRO A 41 11.99 26.79 16.26
CA PRO A 41 12.29 26.22 14.96
C PRO A 41 13.75 26.47 14.58
N GLY A 42 14.44 25.42 14.14
CA GLY A 42 15.79 25.55 13.61
C GLY A 42 15.81 26.15 12.19
N PRO A 43 17.00 26.43 11.65
CA PRO A 43 17.15 27.10 10.37
C PRO A 43 16.84 26.21 9.14
N LEU A 44 16.75 24.90 9.33
CA LEU A 44 16.51 23.93 8.26
C LEU A 44 15.22 23.16 8.58
N LEU A 45 14.16 23.47 7.84
CA LEU A 45 12.83 22.88 8.02
C LEU A 45 12.37 22.25 6.71
N SER A 46 11.72 21.10 6.81
CA SER A 46 11.01 20.54 5.68
C SER A 46 9.73 21.34 5.38
N PRO A 47 9.29 21.44 4.11
CA PRO A 47 7.97 21.97 3.77
C PRO A 47 6.78 21.22 4.41
N TYR A 48 7.03 20.00 4.91
CA TYR A 48 6.04 19.16 5.60
C TYR A 48 6.16 19.22 7.13
N ASP A 49 7.08 20.03 7.68
CA ASP A 49 7.23 20.15 9.12
C ASP A 49 6.09 20.96 9.74
N SER A 50 5.67 20.54 10.92
CA SER A 50 4.74 21.31 11.75
C SER A 50 5.10 21.11 13.22
N PRO A 51 4.69 21.99 14.14
CA PRO A 51 4.84 21.72 15.57
C PRO A 51 4.19 20.40 16.02
N ALA A 52 3.11 19.97 15.36
CA ALA A 52 2.36 18.75 15.72
C ALA A 52 3.06 17.45 15.25
N THR A 53 3.61 17.45 14.04
CA THR A 53 4.37 16.32 13.46
C THR A 53 5.86 16.40 13.74
N GLY A 54 6.29 17.54 14.28
CA GLY A 54 7.65 17.88 14.64
C GLY A 54 8.47 18.52 13.51
N LEU A 55 9.51 19.25 13.92
CA LEU A 55 10.45 19.99 13.06
C LEU A 55 11.77 19.23 12.82
N SER A 56 12.34 19.36 11.63
CA SER A 56 13.58 18.70 11.22
C SER A 56 14.81 19.25 11.94
N THR A 57 14.80 20.54 12.29
CA THR A 57 15.78 21.13 13.21
C THR A 57 15.12 21.97 14.29
N LEU A 58 15.77 22.02 15.45
CA LEU A 58 15.42 22.92 16.55
C LEU A 58 16.62 23.78 16.91
N ARG A 59 16.36 25.03 17.29
CA ARG A 59 17.35 25.90 17.94
C ARG A 59 17.06 25.92 19.42
N LEU A 60 18.04 25.53 20.22
CA LEU A 60 18.00 25.53 21.67
C LEU A 60 18.95 26.61 22.21
N THR A 61 18.44 27.46 23.08
CA THR A 61 19.25 28.44 23.83
C THR A 61 18.95 28.35 25.32
N LEU A 62 19.98 28.35 26.15
CA LEU A 62 19.88 28.42 27.61
C LEU A 62 20.26 29.83 28.05
N ASP A 63 19.31 30.58 28.60
CA ASP A 63 19.46 31.99 28.97
C ASP A 63 20.03 32.86 27.83
N GLY A 64 19.63 32.54 26.60
CA GLY A 64 20.04 33.25 25.38
C GLY A 64 21.34 32.75 24.74
N ALA A 65 22.13 31.92 25.43
CA ALA A 65 23.32 31.29 24.87
C ALA A 65 22.98 29.98 24.14
N PRO A 66 23.63 29.64 23.00
CA PRO A 66 23.42 28.37 22.33
C PRO A 66 23.64 27.16 23.25
N PHE A 67 22.71 26.20 23.23
CA PHE A 67 22.73 25.08 24.18
C PHE A 67 22.77 23.71 23.50
N GLY A 68 23.91 23.03 23.61
CA GLY A 68 24.17 21.74 22.97
C GLY A 68 24.14 21.81 21.44
N GLY A 69 24.36 20.67 20.77
CA GLY A 69 24.38 20.63 19.31
C GLY A 69 25.46 21.54 18.70
N GLU A 70 25.42 21.74 17.39
CA GLU A 70 26.33 22.67 16.72
C GLU A 70 25.71 24.07 16.78
N ALA A 71 26.33 24.99 17.56
CA ALA A 71 25.83 26.34 17.79
C ALA A 71 24.36 26.39 18.27
N GLY A 72 23.95 25.44 19.12
CA GLY A 72 22.57 25.36 19.63
C GLY A 72 21.58 24.70 18.67
N ILE A 73 22.03 24.24 17.50
CA ILE A 73 21.16 23.58 16.53
C ILE A 73 21.19 22.07 16.72
N HIS A 74 20.00 21.49 16.83
CA HIS A 74 19.78 20.05 16.96
C HIS A 74 19.02 19.57 15.74
N ALA A 75 19.59 18.59 15.03
CA ALA A 75 19.02 18.03 13.84
C ALA A 75 18.38 16.66 14.12
N PHE A 76 17.25 16.43 13.46
CA PHE A 76 16.47 15.22 13.63
C PHE A 76 16.11 14.66 12.26
N ASP A 77 16.06 13.34 12.18
CA ASP A 77 15.51 12.67 11.02
C ASP A 77 14.06 13.14 10.80
N PRO A 78 13.71 13.67 9.61
CA PRO A 78 12.38 14.23 9.35
C PRO A 78 11.24 13.23 9.53
N TRP A 79 11.51 11.94 9.44
CA TRP A 79 10.55 10.86 9.62
C TRP A 79 10.61 10.30 11.04
N THR A 80 11.78 9.79 11.47
CA THR A 80 11.91 9.02 12.73
C THR A 80 12.08 9.87 13.97
N ARG A 81 12.40 11.17 13.81
CA ARG A 81 12.68 12.11 14.91
C ARG A 81 13.91 11.73 15.75
N ARG A 82 14.68 10.73 15.32
CA ARG A 82 15.96 10.39 15.96
C ARG A 82 16.99 11.49 15.69
N PRO A 83 17.85 11.83 16.67
CA PRO A 83 18.93 12.78 16.42
C PRO A 83 19.86 12.25 15.32
N ILE A 84 20.21 13.12 14.38
CA ILE A 84 21.15 12.84 13.28
C ILE A 84 22.12 14.00 13.09
N SER A 85 23.10 13.85 12.21
CA SER A 85 23.98 14.97 11.84
C SER A 85 23.22 16.05 11.06
N LEU A 86 23.73 17.30 11.10
CA LEU A 86 23.15 18.38 10.28
C LEU A 86 23.29 18.13 8.77
N GLY A 87 24.37 17.46 8.34
CA GLY A 87 24.56 17.06 6.94
C GLY A 87 23.49 16.08 6.48
N GLU A 88 23.29 15.00 7.23
CA GLU A 88 22.25 14.01 6.91
C GLU A 88 20.84 14.61 6.92
N CYS A 89 20.55 15.50 7.88
CA CYS A 89 19.28 16.21 7.94
C CYS A 89 19.06 17.07 6.68
N ARG A 90 20.11 17.76 6.21
CA ARG A 90 20.07 18.57 4.99
C ARG A 90 19.72 17.74 3.76
N ASP A 91 20.36 16.58 3.58
CA ASP A 91 20.09 15.73 2.42
C ASP A 91 18.65 15.21 2.41
N LYS A 92 18.15 14.80 3.59
CA LYS A 92 16.77 14.34 3.77
C LYS A 92 15.74 15.45 3.55
N VAL A 93 16.01 16.66 4.06
CA VAL A 93 15.14 17.84 3.83
C VAL A 93 15.15 18.24 2.36
N ALA A 94 16.31 18.23 1.69
CA ALA A 94 16.42 18.54 0.27
C ALA A 94 15.61 17.58 -0.60
N TRP A 95 15.58 16.28 -0.26
CA TRP A 95 14.72 15.30 -0.92
C TRP A 95 13.22 15.64 -0.77
N LEU A 96 12.79 16.01 0.45
CA LEU A 96 11.41 16.43 0.72
C LEU A 96 11.06 17.73 -0.02
N GLU A 97 11.97 18.70 -0.09
CA GLU A 97 11.81 19.93 -0.86
C GLU A 97 11.68 19.67 -2.36
N GLY A 98 12.43 18.69 -2.89
CA GLY A 98 12.26 18.21 -4.26
C GLY A 98 10.84 17.72 -4.50
N ARG A 99 10.35 16.80 -3.65
CA ARG A 99 8.98 16.28 -3.75
C ARG A 99 7.90 17.35 -3.62
N PHE A 100 8.11 18.33 -2.75
CA PHE A 100 7.19 19.44 -2.63
C PHE A 100 7.17 20.27 -3.92
N ARG A 101 8.34 20.61 -4.47
CA ARG A 101 8.46 21.39 -5.72
C ARG A 101 7.91 20.68 -6.95
N ASP A 102 7.99 19.36 -7.02
CA ASP A 102 7.41 18.56 -8.11
C ASP A 102 5.88 18.75 -8.22
N ASN A 103 5.23 19.15 -7.11
CA ASN A 103 3.81 19.53 -7.06
C ASN A 103 3.61 21.03 -7.31
N SER A 104 4.22 21.55 -8.36
CA SER A 104 4.17 22.98 -8.74
C SER A 104 2.87 23.43 -9.42
N ARG A 105 1.92 22.51 -9.63
CA ARG A 105 0.63 22.81 -10.26
C ARG A 105 -0.52 22.64 -9.26
N PRO A 106 -1.47 23.59 -9.18
CA PRO A 106 -2.70 23.40 -8.43
C PRO A 106 -3.36 22.07 -8.84
N THR A 107 -3.97 21.37 -7.87
CA THR A 107 -4.54 20.04 -8.11
C THR A 107 -5.96 19.95 -7.57
N VAL A 108 -6.87 19.44 -8.40
CA VAL A 108 -8.22 19.01 -7.98
C VAL A 108 -8.22 17.50 -7.82
N LEU A 109 -8.56 17.03 -6.62
CA LEU A 109 -8.73 15.61 -6.31
C LEU A 109 -10.21 15.19 -6.45
N VAL A 110 -10.49 14.19 -7.27
CA VAL A 110 -11.86 13.72 -7.56
C VAL A 110 -12.11 12.32 -7.01
N GLY A 111 -13.27 12.11 -6.39
CA GLY A 111 -13.69 10.78 -5.90
C GLY A 111 -13.03 10.34 -4.60
N ILE A 112 -12.39 11.26 -3.86
CA ILE A 112 -11.67 10.95 -2.61
C ILE A 112 -12.61 11.04 -1.40
N SER A 113 -12.80 9.90 -0.71
CA SER A 113 -13.53 9.86 0.57
C SER A 113 -12.86 10.72 1.62
N ARG A 114 -13.65 11.42 2.46
CA ARG A 114 -13.16 12.41 3.44
C ARG A 114 -12.02 11.89 4.31
N TRP A 115 -12.11 10.64 4.76
CA TRP A 115 -11.12 10.01 5.64
C TRP A 115 -9.78 9.71 4.94
N LYS A 116 -9.73 9.60 3.59
CA LYS A 116 -8.49 9.41 2.81
C LYS A 116 -7.78 10.73 2.50
N ARG A 117 -8.48 11.87 2.59
CA ARG A 117 -7.97 13.18 2.17
C ARG A 117 -6.68 13.57 2.89
N PRO A 118 -6.55 13.43 4.23
CA PRO A 118 -5.31 13.84 4.91
C PRO A 118 -4.06 13.16 4.34
N ALA A 119 -4.13 11.88 3.96
CA ALA A 119 -3.03 11.16 3.34
C ALA A 119 -2.82 11.57 1.88
N LEU A 120 -3.90 11.65 1.09
CA LEU A 120 -3.79 11.99 -0.33
C LEU A 120 -3.36 13.43 -0.60
N ASP A 121 -3.72 14.36 0.29
CA ASP A 121 -3.34 15.76 0.17
C ASP A 121 -1.84 15.95 0.29
N VAL A 122 -1.14 15.12 1.07
CA VAL A 122 0.32 15.17 1.22
C VAL A 122 1.03 14.85 -0.10
N PHE A 123 0.51 13.90 -0.90
CA PHE A 123 1.13 13.52 -2.17
C PHE A 123 1.10 14.62 -3.23
N VAL A 124 0.13 15.53 -3.14
CA VAL A 124 -0.14 16.54 -4.18
C VAL A 124 0.00 17.97 -3.68
N GLY A 125 0.22 18.15 -2.37
CA GLY A 125 0.57 19.43 -1.78
C GLY A 125 1.95 19.89 -2.25
N GLY A 126 2.04 21.17 -2.60
CA GLY A 126 3.24 21.79 -3.14
C GLY A 126 3.19 23.32 -3.07
N PRO A 127 4.08 24.02 -3.78
CA PRO A 127 4.15 25.49 -3.79
C PRO A 127 2.85 26.18 -4.17
N SER A 128 1.99 25.52 -4.95
CA SER A 128 0.67 26.03 -5.32
C SER A 128 -0.40 25.89 -4.24
N GLY A 129 -0.04 25.38 -3.05
CA GLY A 129 -0.95 25.16 -1.94
C GLY A 129 -1.51 23.75 -1.86
N LYS A 130 -2.54 23.60 -1.02
CA LYS A 130 -3.25 22.32 -0.82
C LYS A 130 -4.18 22.02 -1.99
N PRO A 131 -4.45 20.73 -2.29
CA PRO A 131 -5.44 20.40 -3.31
C PRO A 131 -6.85 20.83 -2.87
N VAL A 132 -7.73 20.98 -3.85
CA VAL A 132 -9.17 21.10 -3.62
C VAL A 132 -9.86 19.80 -4.02
N HIS A 133 -11.04 19.53 -3.46
CA HIS A 133 -11.76 18.30 -3.73
C HIS A 133 -13.05 18.55 -4.51
N ALA A 134 -13.38 17.61 -5.40
CA ALA A 134 -14.66 17.54 -6.10
C ALA A 134 -15.18 16.09 -6.10
N MET A 135 -16.49 15.93 -6.30
CA MET A 135 -17.14 14.60 -6.36
C MET A 135 -17.82 14.34 -7.69
N ASN A 136 -18.21 15.38 -8.43
CA ASN A 136 -18.79 15.28 -9.77
C ASN A 136 -17.88 15.95 -10.81
N ALA A 137 -18.16 15.72 -12.09
CA ALA A 137 -17.30 16.14 -13.17
C ALA A 137 -17.33 17.66 -13.39
N GLU A 138 -18.52 18.26 -13.34
CA GLU A 138 -18.76 19.67 -13.60
C GLU A 138 -18.07 20.56 -12.55
N ASP A 139 -18.20 20.23 -11.27
CA ASP A 139 -17.52 20.91 -10.16
C ASP A 139 -15.99 20.75 -10.26
N ALA A 140 -15.51 19.55 -10.63
CA ALA A 140 -14.07 19.30 -10.80
C ALA A 140 -13.48 20.18 -11.90
N VAL A 141 -14.16 20.26 -13.05
CA VAL A 141 -13.74 21.07 -14.21
C VAL A 141 -13.84 22.56 -13.90
N ALA A 142 -14.90 23.03 -13.24
CA ALA A 142 -15.06 24.42 -12.84
C ALA A 142 -13.91 24.87 -11.90
N LYS A 143 -13.62 24.08 -10.86
CA LYS A 143 -12.50 24.32 -9.94
C LYS A 143 -11.15 24.30 -10.65
N ALA A 144 -10.95 23.35 -11.56
CA ALA A 144 -9.71 23.23 -12.30
C ALA A 144 -9.49 24.43 -13.23
N ARG A 145 -10.53 24.91 -13.91
CA ARG A 145 -10.45 26.12 -14.74
C ARG A 145 -10.13 27.37 -13.93
N ALA A 146 -10.81 27.56 -12.80
CA ALA A 146 -10.63 28.73 -11.94
C ALA A 146 -9.18 28.88 -11.43
N SER A 147 -8.46 27.77 -11.29
CA SER A 147 -7.10 27.73 -10.72
C SER A 147 -6.03 27.23 -11.70
N ARG A 148 -6.38 26.95 -12.96
CA ARG A 148 -5.50 26.29 -13.95
C ARG A 148 -4.91 24.96 -13.45
N ALA A 149 -5.67 24.25 -12.61
CA ALA A 149 -5.24 23.01 -11.99
C ALA A 149 -5.14 21.85 -12.98
N ARG A 150 -4.42 20.80 -12.57
CA ARG A 150 -4.64 19.44 -13.10
C ARG A 150 -5.73 18.75 -12.28
N ILE A 151 -6.34 17.72 -12.84
CA ILE A 151 -7.30 16.86 -12.15
C ILE A 151 -6.69 15.48 -11.93
N LEU A 152 -6.77 14.98 -10.71
CA LEU A 152 -6.44 13.59 -10.39
C LEU A 152 -7.67 12.90 -9.81
N ALA A 153 -8.13 11.83 -10.44
CA ALA A 153 -9.36 11.14 -10.05
C ALA A 153 -9.06 9.72 -9.54
N TRP A 154 -9.68 9.31 -8.44
CA TRP A 154 -9.59 7.90 -8.01
C TRP A 154 -10.23 7.01 -9.08
N ALA A 155 -9.46 6.07 -9.65
CA ALA A 155 -9.80 5.40 -10.91
C ALA A 155 -11.20 4.76 -10.88
N THR A 156 -11.51 4.02 -9.82
CA THR A 156 -12.81 3.32 -9.64
C THR A 156 -13.97 4.24 -9.24
N ARG A 157 -13.71 5.52 -8.95
CA ARG A 157 -14.72 6.52 -8.57
C ARG A 157 -14.70 7.75 -9.49
N MET A 158 -14.03 7.64 -10.63
CA MET A 158 -13.95 8.69 -11.61
C MET A 158 -15.32 8.85 -12.27
N PRO A 159 -15.93 10.06 -12.26
CA PRO A 159 -17.19 10.29 -12.97
C PRO A 159 -17.02 10.00 -14.47
N GLU A 160 -17.99 9.32 -15.07
CA GLU A 160 -17.92 8.84 -16.45
C GLU A 160 -17.67 9.96 -17.47
N ARG A 161 -18.28 11.13 -17.28
CA ARG A 161 -18.13 12.29 -18.18
C ARG A 161 -16.82 13.06 -17.99
N LEU A 162 -16.08 12.82 -16.89
CA LEU A 162 -14.90 13.61 -16.54
C LEU A 162 -13.80 13.57 -17.61
N PRO A 163 -13.42 12.42 -18.20
CA PRO A 163 -12.41 12.38 -19.25
C PRO A 163 -12.77 13.22 -20.48
N ALA A 164 -14.02 13.12 -20.96
CA ALA A 164 -14.50 13.89 -22.10
C ALA A 164 -14.45 15.40 -21.83
N LEU A 165 -14.97 15.84 -20.67
CA LEU A 165 -14.93 17.25 -20.28
C LEU A 165 -13.50 17.77 -20.08
N CYS A 166 -12.58 16.96 -19.56
CA CYS A 166 -11.18 17.34 -19.44
C CYS A 166 -10.53 17.53 -20.82
N ALA A 167 -10.80 16.63 -21.77
CA ALA A 167 -10.29 16.70 -23.13
C ALA A 167 -10.81 17.94 -23.87
N GLU A 168 -12.13 18.19 -23.80
CA GLU A 168 -12.77 19.37 -24.39
C GLU A 168 -12.19 20.70 -23.87
N GLN A 169 -11.75 20.73 -22.61
CA GLN A 169 -11.26 21.93 -21.93
C GLN A 169 -9.72 22.00 -21.84
N GLY A 170 -8.99 21.03 -22.38
CA GLY A 170 -7.53 20.95 -22.30
C GLY A 170 -6.98 20.82 -20.87
N ILE A 171 -7.74 20.20 -19.96
CA ILE A 171 -7.35 20.02 -18.56
C ILE A 171 -6.60 18.68 -18.41
N PRO A 172 -5.36 18.66 -17.91
CA PRO A 172 -4.65 17.41 -17.67
C PRO A 172 -5.35 16.56 -16.63
N LEU A 173 -5.59 15.30 -16.97
CA LEU A 173 -6.26 14.31 -16.14
C LEU A 173 -5.33 13.12 -15.90
N ALA A 174 -5.24 12.67 -14.66
CA ALA A 174 -4.62 11.39 -14.32
C ALA A 174 -5.48 10.61 -13.33
N ARG A 175 -5.26 9.29 -13.29
CA ARG A 175 -5.95 8.35 -12.42
C ARG A 175 -5.09 8.01 -11.21
N ILE A 176 -5.70 8.03 -10.04
CA ILE A 176 -5.09 7.58 -8.78
C ILE A 176 -5.64 6.21 -8.44
N GLU A 177 -4.78 5.32 -7.97
CA GLU A 177 -5.20 4.07 -7.34
C GLU A 177 -4.25 3.70 -6.19
N ASP A 178 -4.63 2.73 -5.36
CA ASP A 178 -3.72 2.16 -4.37
C ASP A 178 -2.45 1.60 -5.06
N GLY A 179 -1.29 1.85 -4.45
CA GLY A 179 -0.01 1.26 -4.87
C GLY A 179 0.13 -0.20 -4.42
N PHE A 180 1.24 -0.83 -4.84
CA PHE A 180 1.42 -2.28 -4.65
C PHE A 180 1.91 -2.66 -3.25
N LEU A 181 2.69 -1.80 -2.59
CA LEU A 181 3.11 -2.00 -1.20
C LEU A 181 2.13 -1.28 -0.28
N ARG A 182 1.27 -2.03 0.39
CA ARG A 182 0.20 -1.43 1.19
C ARG A 182 0.17 -1.80 2.66
N SER A 183 0.49 -3.04 3.07
CA SER A 183 0.28 -3.36 4.50
C SER A 183 1.00 -4.51 5.19
N VAL A 184 0.94 -4.45 6.52
CA VAL A 184 1.10 -5.56 7.47
C VAL A 184 -0.25 -5.86 8.12
N GLY A 185 -1.31 -6.12 7.36
CA GLY A 185 -2.59 -6.49 7.93
C GLY A 185 -3.77 -6.46 6.97
N LEU A 186 -4.96 -6.59 7.55
CA LEU A 186 -6.26 -6.46 6.88
C LEU A 186 -6.60 -4.97 6.81
N GLY A 187 -5.82 -4.15 6.11
CA GLY A 187 -6.08 -2.70 6.01
C GLY A 187 -6.28 -1.95 7.33
N ALA A 188 -5.96 -2.54 8.49
CA ALA A 188 -6.32 -2.06 9.82
C ALA A 188 -5.11 -1.59 10.65
N SER A 189 -3.90 -1.93 10.23
CA SER A 189 -2.65 -1.53 10.88
C SER A 189 -1.89 -0.42 10.13
N LEU A 190 -2.45 0.10 9.03
CA LEU A 190 -1.94 1.30 8.36
C LEU A 190 -3.05 2.21 7.93
N GLN A 191 -2.79 3.51 8.07
CA GLN A 191 -3.56 4.58 7.46
C GLN A 191 -3.67 4.32 5.95
N PRO A 192 -4.87 4.18 5.38
CA PRO A 192 -4.98 3.95 3.94
C PRO A 192 -4.44 5.16 3.18
N GLY A 193 -3.71 4.89 2.09
CA GLY A 193 -2.95 5.91 1.35
C GLY A 193 -1.44 5.89 1.61
N ALA A 194 -0.87 4.90 2.30
CA ALA A 194 0.58 4.79 2.46
C ALA A 194 1.35 4.58 1.13
N SER A 195 0.67 4.07 0.10
CA SER A 195 1.19 4.00 -1.26
C SER A 195 0.08 4.24 -2.27
N ILE A 196 0.35 5.06 -3.28
CA ILE A 196 -0.54 5.31 -4.41
C ILE A 196 0.22 5.25 -5.72
N VAL A 197 -0.52 5.12 -6.81
CA VAL A 197 -0.01 5.35 -8.17
C VAL A 197 -0.75 6.52 -8.80
N VAL A 198 -0.08 7.24 -9.70
CA VAL A 198 -0.68 8.31 -10.49
C VAL A 198 -0.39 8.03 -11.96
N ASP A 199 -1.44 7.74 -12.73
CA ASP A 199 -1.33 7.33 -14.14
C ASP A 199 -2.05 8.33 -15.05
N ASP A 200 -1.26 9.07 -15.84
CA ASP A 200 -1.71 10.10 -16.76
C ASP A 200 -2.10 9.56 -18.15
N SER A 201 -2.09 8.24 -18.35
CA SER A 201 -2.42 7.60 -19.61
C SER A 201 -3.59 6.62 -19.45
N GLY A 202 -3.37 5.54 -18.70
CA GLY A 202 -4.33 4.47 -18.47
C GLY A 202 -4.48 4.20 -16.98
N ILE A 203 -4.45 2.93 -16.59
CA ILE A 203 -4.22 2.47 -15.23
C ILE A 203 -3.70 1.03 -15.28
N TYR A 204 -2.77 0.65 -14.39
CA TYR A 204 -2.01 -0.61 -14.48
C TYR A 204 -2.83 -1.89 -14.65
N TYR A 205 -4.06 -1.95 -14.13
CA TYR A 205 -4.89 -3.16 -14.18
C TYR A 205 -5.77 -3.25 -15.45
N ASP A 206 -5.85 -2.17 -16.24
CA ASP A 206 -6.70 -2.11 -17.43
C ASP A 206 -5.84 -2.21 -18.69
N PRO A 207 -5.78 -3.37 -19.36
CA PRO A 207 -4.95 -3.57 -20.54
C PRO A 207 -5.54 -2.96 -21.83
N ARG A 208 -6.74 -2.35 -21.77
CA ARG A 208 -7.38 -1.76 -22.97
C ARG A 208 -6.75 -0.45 -23.41
N THR A 209 -6.07 0.24 -22.48
CA THR A 209 -5.31 1.46 -22.75
C THR A 209 -3.92 1.26 -22.17
N GLU A 210 -2.87 1.66 -22.90
CA GLU A 210 -1.51 1.57 -22.36
C GLU A 210 -1.42 2.43 -21.08
N SER A 211 -0.92 1.83 -20.00
CA SER A 211 -0.74 2.52 -18.73
C SER A 211 0.62 3.21 -18.69
N ARG A 212 0.77 4.23 -17.83
CA ARG A 212 2.08 4.83 -17.54
C ARG A 212 3.08 3.75 -17.09
N LEU A 213 2.64 2.78 -16.28
CA LEU A 213 3.48 1.65 -15.88
C LEU A 213 3.93 0.80 -17.08
N ALA A 214 3.01 0.44 -17.97
CA ALA A 214 3.35 -0.33 -19.16
C ALA A 214 4.36 0.43 -20.05
N ARG A 215 4.20 1.75 -20.19
CA ARG A 215 5.15 2.60 -20.90
C ARG A 215 6.52 2.63 -20.22
N ILE A 216 6.59 2.87 -18.91
CA ILE A 216 7.84 2.81 -18.11
C ILE A 216 8.58 1.49 -18.41
N LEU A 217 7.90 0.37 -18.22
CA LEU A 217 8.46 -0.97 -18.39
C LEU A 217 8.89 -1.26 -19.84
N LYS A 218 8.18 -0.69 -20.82
CA LYS A 218 8.44 -0.91 -22.24
C LYS A 218 9.58 -0.05 -22.76
N THR A 219 9.68 1.22 -22.35
CA THR A 219 10.52 2.22 -23.03
C THR A 219 11.67 2.76 -22.21
N GLU A 220 11.63 2.65 -20.88
CA GLU A 220 12.71 3.21 -20.05
C GLU A 220 13.89 2.23 -19.93
N ASP A 221 15.07 2.80 -19.75
CA ASP A 221 16.29 2.07 -19.40
C ASP A 221 16.31 1.83 -17.88
N PHE A 222 16.74 0.64 -17.47
CA PHE A 222 16.93 0.29 -16.06
C PHE A 222 18.43 0.19 -15.79
N PRO A 223 19.08 1.30 -15.37
CA PRO A 223 20.53 1.30 -15.18
C PRO A 223 20.92 0.40 -14.00
N PRO A 224 22.18 -0.10 -13.95
CA PRO A 224 22.59 -1.11 -12.99
C PRO A 224 22.34 -0.74 -11.52
N GLU A 225 22.48 0.53 -11.15
CA GLU A 225 22.21 1.02 -9.80
C GLU A 225 20.72 0.96 -9.42
N LEU A 226 19.83 1.21 -10.38
CA LEU A 226 18.39 1.10 -10.17
C LEU A 226 17.98 -0.37 -10.03
N VAL A 227 18.53 -1.24 -10.86
CA VAL A 227 18.32 -2.70 -10.80
C VAL A 227 18.86 -3.26 -9.49
N ALA A 228 20.05 -2.84 -9.05
CA ALA A 228 20.63 -3.25 -7.77
C ALA A 228 19.75 -2.80 -6.58
N ARG A 229 19.25 -1.56 -6.62
CA ARG A 229 18.30 -1.04 -5.62
C ARG A 229 17.00 -1.84 -5.62
N ALA A 230 16.46 -2.18 -6.79
CA ALA A 230 15.26 -2.99 -6.92
C ALA A 230 15.45 -4.40 -6.38
N SER A 231 16.61 -5.02 -6.64
CA SER A 231 16.96 -6.34 -6.10
C SER A 231 17.06 -6.34 -4.57
N ALA A 232 17.70 -5.30 -3.99
CA ALA A 232 17.76 -5.11 -2.55
C ALA A 232 16.36 -4.89 -1.94
N LEU A 233 15.53 -4.05 -2.56
CA LEU A 233 14.14 -3.83 -2.14
C LEU A 233 13.32 -5.13 -2.21
N ARG A 234 13.44 -5.90 -3.31
CA ARG A 234 12.77 -7.19 -3.49
C ARG A 234 13.11 -8.14 -2.33
N ARG A 235 14.41 -8.29 -2.02
CA ARG A 235 14.86 -9.09 -0.88
C ARG A 235 14.24 -8.63 0.43
N LEU A 236 14.24 -7.32 0.71
CA LEU A 236 13.62 -6.78 1.91
C LEU A 236 12.12 -7.09 2.00
N VAL A 237 11.38 -7.00 0.89
CA VAL A 237 9.95 -7.35 0.85
C VAL A 237 9.72 -8.82 1.20
N VAL A 238 10.55 -9.72 0.64
CA VAL A 238 10.46 -11.17 0.89
C VAL A 238 10.87 -11.50 2.33
N GLU A 239 12.04 -11.04 2.78
CA GLU A 239 12.58 -11.26 4.14
C GLU A 239 11.61 -10.75 5.21
N ARG A 240 10.97 -9.60 4.98
CA ARG A 240 10.00 -9.01 5.92
C ARG A 240 8.59 -9.59 5.79
N ARG A 241 8.37 -10.56 4.89
CA ARG A 241 7.08 -11.23 4.67
C ARG A 241 5.96 -10.22 4.36
N LEU A 242 6.24 -9.22 3.54
CA LEU A 242 5.28 -8.15 3.23
C LEU A 242 4.42 -8.51 1.99
N THR A 243 3.15 -8.15 2.06
CA THR A 243 2.12 -8.34 1.01
C THR A 243 1.10 -7.20 1.04
N LYS A 244 0.31 -7.01 -0.03
CA LYS A 244 -0.80 -6.05 -0.04
C LYS A 244 -1.84 -6.34 1.07
N TYR A 245 -2.13 -7.61 1.35
CA TYR A 245 -3.07 -8.05 2.39
C TYR A 245 -2.38 -9.01 3.37
N ASN A 246 -1.87 -8.49 4.48
CA ASN A 246 -1.15 -9.30 5.47
C ASN A 246 -2.14 -9.93 6.47
N VAL A 247 -3.06 -10.74 5.94
CA VAL A 247 -4.28 -11.19 6.60
C VAL A 247 -4.31 -12.69 6.70
N GLY A 248 -4.74 -13.20 7.84
CA GLY A 248 -4.91 -14.64 8.04
C GLY A 248 -4.09 -15.16 9.21
N LEU A 249 -4.42 -16.39 9.63
CA LEU A 249 -3.67 -17.09 10.64
C LEU A 249 -2.42 -17.71 10.01
N SER A 250 -1.33 -17.75 10.77
CA SER A 250 -0.23 -18.63 10.42
C SER A 250 -0.75 -20.07 10.40
N GLY A 251 -0.68 -20.68 9.23
CA GLY A 251 -1.17 -22.03 8.99
C GLY A 251 -0.08 -23.05 9.26
N ASP A 252 -0.42 -24.15 9.92
CA ASP A 252 0.44 -25.33 9.93
C ASP A 252 0.36 -26.02 8.54
N ALA A 253 1.51 -26.38 7.97
CA ALA A 253 1.62 -27.13 6.72
C ALA A 253 1.61 -28.65 6.94
N SER A 254 1.46 -29.10 8.19
CA SER A 254 1.42 -30.52 8.51
C SER A 254 0.41 -31.26 7.62
N GLY A 255 0.91 -32.28 6.92
CA GLY A 255 0.12 -33.15 6.05
C GLY A 255 -0.08 -32.65 4.61
N TRP A 256 0.67 -31.64 4.15
CA TRP A 256 0.79 -31.38 2.72
C TRP A 256 1.76 -32.38 2.09
N PRO A 257 1.53 -32.81 0.83
CA PRO A 257 2.41 -33.76 0.17
C PRO A 257 3.78 -33.14 -0.09
N GLU A 258 4.83 -33.90 0.21
CA GLU A 258 6.23 -33.54 -0.11
C GLU A 258 6.64 -34.04 -1.50
N ASP A 259 5.92 -35.02 -2.04
CA ASP A 259 6.17 -35.70 -3.31
C ASP A 259 5.45 -35.06 -4.51
N ARG A 260 4.59 -34.05 -4.27
CA ARG A 260 3.80 -33.36 -5.31
C ARG A 260 4.13 -31.87 -5.33
N ARG A 261 4.09 -31.29 -6.53
CA ARG A 261 4.19 -29.84 -6.69
C ARG A 261 2.95 -29.17 -6.09
N ILE A 262 3.13 -28.12 -5.29
CA ILE A 262 2.06 -27.34 -4.68
C ILE A 262 1.71 -26.16 -5.60
N VAL A 263 0.45 -26.11 -6.04
CA VAL A 263 -0.09 -25.05 -6.91
C VAL A 263 -1.10 -24.22 -6.12
N LEU A 264 -0.88 -22.92 -6.04
CA LEU A 264 -1.81 -21.99 -5.40
C LEU A 264 -2.72 -21.32 -6.44
N VAL A 265 -4.02 -21.37 -6.19
CA VAL A 265 -5.06 -20.69 -6.98
C VAL A 265 -5.72 -19.63 -6.08
N PRO A 266 -5.27 -18.36 -6.14
CA PRO A 266 -5.87 -17.28 -5.37
C PRO A 266 -7.18 -16.83 -6.02
N GLY A 267 -8.29 -17.01 -5.30
CA GLY A 267 -9.59 -16.47 -5.65
C GLY A 267 -9.56 -14.93 -5.65
N GLN A 268 -10.38 -14.35 -6.52
CA GLN A 268 -10.49 -12.92 -6.77
C GLN A 268 -11.93 -12.46 -6.59
N VAL A 269 -12.11 -11.15 -6.45
CA VAL A 269 -13.44 -10.54 -6.51
C VAL A 269 -13.82 -10.42 -8.00
N GLU A 270 -14.86 -11.13 -8.42
CA GLU A 270 -15.19 -11.28 -9.85
C GLU A 270 -15.63 -9.98 -10.53
N ASP A 271 -16.23 -9.07 -9.76
CA ASP A 271 -16.64 -7.75 -10.24
C ASP A 271 -15.58 -6.65 -10.02
N ASP A 272 -14.36 -7.03 -9.60
CA ASP A 272 -13.22 -6.11 -9.52
C ASP A 272 -12.83 -5.61 -10.91
N ALA A 273 -12.41 -4.35 -10.99
CA ALA A 273 -12.03 -3.72 -12.27
C ALA A 273 -10.88 -4.46 -12.97
N SER A 274 -9.93 -5.02 -12.20
CA SER A 274 -8.83 -5.81 -12.76
C SER A 274 -9.30 -7.11 -13.39
N VAL A 275 -10.36 -7.76 -12.89
CA VAL A 275 -10.93 -8.96 -13.51
C VAL A 275 -11.77 -8.57 -14.72
N ARG A 276 -12.68 -7.60 -14.56
CA ARG A 276 -13.60 -7.14 -15.61
C ARG A 276 -12.88 -6.60 -16.86
N HIS A 277 -11.72 -5.96 -16.69
CA HIS A 277 -10.97 -5.37 -17.81
C HIS A 277 -9.74 -6.20 -18.19
N GLY A 278 -9.12 -6.86 -17.21
CA GLY A 278 -7.88 -7.59 -17.39
C GLY A 278 -8.05 -9.04 -17.83
N SER A 279 -9.20 -9.68 -17.61
CA SER A 279 -9.36 -11.12 -17.88
C SER A 279 -10.35 -11.39 -19.03
N PRO A 280 -9.89 -11.58 -20.28
CA PRO A 280 -10.77 -11.67 -21.44
C PRO A 280 -11.53 -13.00 -21.54
N HIS A 281 -10.95 -14.13 -21.10
CA HIS A 281 -11.52 -15.47 -21.29
C HIS A 281 -11.97 -16.15 -20.00
N VAL A 282 -11.08 -16.26 -19.00
CA VAL A 282 -11.42 -16.81 -17.68
C VAL A 282 -11.94 -15.66 -16.82
N ARG A 283 -13.22 -15.66 -16.43
CA ARG A 283 -13.86 -14.49 -15.79
C ARG A 283 -14.45 -14.78 -14.42
N SER A 284 -14.44 -16.03 -13.98
CA SER A 284 -14.91 -16.46 -12.67
C SER A 284 -13.86 -17.27 -11.92
N ASN A 285 -13.99 -17.34 -10.60
CA ASN A 285 -13.10 -18.16 -9.78
C ASN A 285 -13.26 -19.66 -10.12
N LEU A 286 -14.46 -20.10 -10.49
CA LEU A 286 -14.72 -21.49 -10.86
C LEU A 286 -14.06 -21.86 -12.19
N GLU A 287 -14.12 -20.98 -13.20
CA GLU A 287 -13.39 -21.18 -14.46
C GLU A 287 -11.87 -21.20 -14.23
N LEU A 288 -11.35 -20.30 -13.40
CA LEU A 288 -9.92 -20.31 -13.03
C LEU A 288 -9.54 -21.65 -12.39
N LEU A 289 -10.35 -22.15 -11.46
CA LEU A 289 -10.05 -23.41 -10.79
C LEU A 289 -10.11 -24.62 -11.73
N ARG A 290 -11.07 -24.63 -12.67
CA ARG A 290 -11.15 -25.65 -13.73
C ARG A 290 -9.93 -25.61 -14.64
N ALA A 291 -9.52 -24.42 -15.08
CA ALA A 291 -8.36 -24.25 -15.95
C ALA A 291 -7.06 -24.65 -15.23
N ALA A 292 -6.90 -24.24 -13.97
CA ALA A 292 -5.76 -24.63 -13.14
C ALA A 292 -5.69 -26.16 -12.95
N ARG A 293 -6.80 -26.83 -12.64
CA ARG A 293 -6.81 -28.30 -12.52
C ARG A 293 -6.50 -28.99 -13.84
N ALA A 294 -7.06 -28.51 -14.96
CA ALA A 294 -6.80 -29.10 -16.27
C ALA A 294 -5.31 -29.04 -16.66
N ARG A 295 -4.63 -27.95 -16.30
CA ARG A 295 -3.20 -27.75 -16.56
C ARG A 295 -2.29 -28.47 -15.58
N ASN A 296 -2.78 -28.74 -14.37
CA ASN A 296 -2.02 -29.33 -13.28
C ASN A 296 -2.76 -30.58 -12.75
N PRO A 297 -2.93 -31.64 -13.58
CA PRO A 297 -3.83 -32.76 -13.28
C PRO A 297 -3.38 -33.57 -12.06
N THR A 298 -2.06 -33.70 -11.84
CA THR A 298 -1.46 -34.51 -10.76
C THR A 298 -0.96 -33.67 -9.59
N ASP A 299 -0.87 -32.35 -9.72
CA ASP A 299 -0.30 -31.48 -8.68
C ASP A 299 -1.31 -31.21 -7.56
N PHE A 300 -0.78 -30.82 -6.39
CA PHE A 300 -1.58 -30.53 -5.20
C PHE A 300 -2.09 -29.09 -5.24
N LEU A 301 -3.38 -28.91 -5.54
CA LEU A 301 -4.00 -27.60 -5.71
C LEU A 301 -4.60 -27.08 -4.41
N LEU A 302 -4.15 -25.89 -4.05
CA LEU A 302 -4.68 -25.09 -2.96
C LEU A 302 -5.56 -23.98 -3.53
N TYR A 303 -6.85 -23.97 -3.21
CA TYR A 303 -7.70 -22.82 -3.48
C TYR A 303 -7.75 -21.89 -2.27
N LYS A 304 -7.30 -20.65 -2.44
CA LYS A 304 -7.42 -19.59 -1.43
C LYS A 304 -8.54 -18.63 -1.83
N PRO A 305 -9.73 -18.68 -1.23
CA PRO A 305 -10.78 -17.73 -1.55
C PRO A 305 -10.35 -16.29 -1.18
N HIS A 306 -10.88 -15.28 -1.88
CA HIS A 306 -10.60 -13.87 -1.57
C HIS A 306 -11.25 -13.47 -0.22
N PRO A 307 -10.56 -12.74 0.68
CA PRO A 307 -11.11 -12.38 1.99
C PRO A 307 -12.46 -11.66 1.93
N ASP A 308 -12.66 -10.73 0.98
CA ASP A 308 -13.95 -10.03 0.82
C ASP A 308 -15.08 -10.94 0.33
N VAL A 309 -14.75 -12.01 -0.41
CA VAL A 309 -15.70 -13.04 -0.83
C VAL A 309 -16.02 -13.98 0.33
N GLU A 310 -15.01 -14.37 1.12
CA GLU A 310 -15.18 -15.16 2.35
C GLU A 310 -16.08 -14.43 3.36
N ALA A 311 -15.92 -13.12 3.49
CA ALA A 311 -16.72 -12.27 4.36
C ALA A 311 -18.14 -11.99 3.82
N GLY A 312 -18.44 -12.38 2.57
CA GLY A 312 -19.73 -12.18 1.92
C GLY A 312 -19.99 -10.74 1.47
N PHE A 313 -18.96 -9.89 1.38
CA PHE A 313 -19.10 -8.50 0.93
C PHE A 313 -19.14 -8.37 -0.59
N ARG A 314 -18.65 -9.38 -1.32
CA ARG A 314 -18.48 -9.34 -2.78
C ARG A 314 -18.82 -10.68 -3.44
N PRO A 315 -19.23 -10.67 -4.73
CA PRO A 315 -19.50 -11.88 -5.49
C PRO A 315 -18.23 -12.69 -5.79
N GLY A 316 -18.40 -13.98 -6.10
CA GLY A 316 -17.31 -14.91 -6.46
C GLY A 316 -17.18 -16.13 -5.56
N ALA A 317 -18.13 -16.38 -4.67
CA ALA A 317 -18.15 -17.58 -3.84
C ALA A 317 -18.51 -18.81 -4.69
N ILE A 318 -17.69 -19.85 -4.62
CA ILE A 318 -17.94 -21.14 -5.26
C ILE A 318 -18.47 -22.11 -4.19
N PRO A 319 -19.49 -22.93 -4.48
CA PRO A 319 -19.88 -24.02 -3.60
C PRO A 319 -18.69 -24.94 -3.28
N GLU A 320 -18.50 -25.25 -2.01
CA GLU A 320 -17.33 -26.01 -1.56
C GLU A 320 -17.18 -27.39 -2.19
N ALA A 321 -18.30 -28.08 -2.47
CA ALA A 321 -18.27 -29.36 -3.17
C ALA A 321 -17.67 -29.23 -4.58
N GLU A 322 -17.94 -28.13 -5.29
CA GLU A 322 -17.37 -27.86 -6.60
C GLU A 322 -15.88 -27.50 -6.49
N VAL A 323 -15.50 -26.76 -5.45
CA VAL A 323 -14.08 -26.46 -5.19
C VAL A 323 -13.31 -27.75 -4.89
N LEU A 324 -13.81 -28.60 -4.00
CA LEU A 324 -13.13 -29.86 -3.61
C LEU A 324 -13.14 -30.92 -4.71
N ALA A 325 -14.01 -30.79 -5.72
CA ALA A 325 -13.93 -31.60 -6.93
C ALA A 325 -12.76 -31.19 -7.85
N LEU A 326 -12.21 -29.97 -7.67
CA LEU A 326 -11.17 -29.40 -8.52
C LEU A 326 -9.86 -29.11 -7.78
N ALA A 327 -9.91 -28.85 -6.47
CA ALA A 327 -8.77 -28.54 -5.61
C ALA A 327 -8.63 -29.59 -4.52
N ASP A 328 -7.39 -29.92 -4.16
CA ASP A 328 -7.13 -30.87 -3.07
C ASP A 328 -7.48 -30.25 -1.70
N ARG A 329 -7.33 -28.92 -1.54
CA ARG A 329 -7.66 -28.19 -0.30
C ARG A 329 -8.20 -26.78 -0.53
N ILE A 330 -9.09 -26.36 0.37
CA ILE A 330 -9.49 -24.96 0.56
C ILE A 330 -8.71 -24.39 1.74
N VAL A 331 -7.91 -23.36 1.51
CA VAL A 331 -7.04 -22.73 2.53
C VAL A 331 -7.63 -21.41 3.03
N ALA A 332 -8.92 -21.45 3.39
CA ALA A 332 -9.67 -20.31 3.94
C ALA A 332 -9.01 -19.72 5.20
N GLY A 333 -8.95 -18.39 5.29
CA GLY A 333 -8.38 -17.68 6.44
C GLY A 333 -6.87 -17.86 6.70
N LEU A 334 -6.12 -18.57 5.86
CA LEU A 334 -4.65 -18.63 5.93
C LEU A 334 -3.98 -17.39 5.31
N SER A 335 -2.83 -17.02 5.85
CA SER A 335 -1.96 -15.96 5.30
C SER A 335 -1.52 -16.30 3.89
N ILE A 336 -1.79 -15.40 2.93
CA ILE A 336 -1.33 -15.61 1.54
C ILE A 336 0.20 -15.65 1.43
N VAL A 337 0.92 -14.94 2.32
CA VAL A 337 2.39 -15.00 2.35
C VAL A 337 2.85 -16.39 2.75
N ASP A 338 2.23 -16.98 3.77
CA ASP A 338 2.58 -18.32 4.23
C ASP A 338 2.28 -19.37 3.15
N LEU A 339 1.23 -19.14 2.34
CA LEU A 339 0.94 -19.98 1.18
C LEU A 339 1.98 -19.81 0.08
N LEU A 340 2.38 -18.57 -0.23
CA LEU A 340 3.40 -18.28 -1.25
C LEU A 340 4.78 -18.82 -0.88
N ASP A 341 5.15 -18.84 0.39
CA ASP A 341 6.44 -19.40 0.82
C ASP A 341 6.51 -20.93 0.70
N ARG A 342 5.36 -21.58 0.49
CA ARG A 342 5.23 -23.05 0.41
C ARG A 342 4.77 -23.53 -0.96
N ALA A 343 4.19 -22.65 -1.76
CA ALA A 343 3.78 -22.97 -3.12
C ALA A 343 5.00 -23.01 -4.05
N HIS A 344 4.92 -23.85 -5.07
CA HIS A 344 5.91 -23.89 -6.15
C HIS A 344 5.41 -23.14 -7.40
N HIS A 345 4.09 -22.98 -7.52
CA HIS A 345 3.43 -22.38 -8.66
C HIS A 345 2.17 -21.60 -8.26
N VAL A 346 1.85 -20.57 -9.05
CA VAL A 346 0.59 -19.83 -8.92
C VAL A 346 -0.14 -19.78 -10.26
N GLU A 347 -1.42 -20.12 -10.25
CA GLU A 347 -2.36 -19.98 -11.37
C GLU A 347 -3.34 -18.85 -11.04
N THR A 348 -3.33 -17.75 -11.78
CA THR A 348 -4.17 -16.57 -11.46
C THR A 348 -4.75 -15.90 -12.71
N MET A 349 -5.86 -15.17 -12.58
CA MET A 349 -6.34 -14.32 -13.68
C MET A 349 -5.54 -13.02 -13.71
N THR A 350 -5.70 -12.19 -12.67
CA THR A 350 -5.14 -10.82 -12.63
C THR A 350 -4.71 -10.40 -11.23
N SER A 351 -4.69 -11.32 -10.27
CA SER A 351 -4.42 -11.00 -8.87
C SER A 351 -3.02 -10.43 -8.69
N LEU A 352 -2.85 -9.46 -7.78
CA LEU A 352 -1.52 -9.02 -7.37
C LEU A 352 -0.68 -10.18 -6.76
N ALA A 353 -1.34 -11.22 -6.26
CA ALA A 353 -0.67 -12.42 -5.74
C ALA A 353 0.26 -13.07 -6.78
N GLY A 354 -0.03 -12.97 -8.08
CA GLY A 354 0.88 -13.45 -9.13
C GLY A 354 2.18 -12.65 -9.18
N PHE A 355 2.12 -11.32 -9.04
CA PHE A 355 3.34 -10.51 -8.91
C PHE A 355 4.10 -10.82 -7.61
N GLU A 356 3.37 -11.04 -6.51
CA GLU A 356 3.97 -11.41 -5.22
C GLU A 356 4.65 -12.78 -5.24
N ALA A 357 4.19 -13.68 -6.10
CA ALA A 357 4.81 -14.96 -6.38
C ALA A 357 6.09 -14.79 -7.23
N LEU A 358 6.05 -13.95 -8.27
CA LEU A 358 7.24 -13.64 -9.08
C LEU A 358 8.38 -13.08 -8.23
N ILE A 359 8.11 -12.09 -7.36
CA ILE A 359 9.15 -11.51 -6.50
C ILE A 359 9.77 -12.51 -5.50
N ARG A 360 9.09 -13.64 -5.25
CA ARG A 360 9.56 -14.76 -4.42
C ARG A 360 10.23 -15.88 -5.23
N GLY A 361 10.33 -15.73 -6.55
CA GLY A 361 10.94 -16.71 -7.43
C GLY A 361 10.03 -17.90 -7.78
N LEU A 362 8.72 -17.80 -7.55
CA LEU A 362 7.77 -18.84 -7.95
C LEU A 362 7.47 -18.74 -9.44
N SER A 363 7.17 -19.89 -10.05
CA SER A 363 6.58 -19.95 -11.39
C SER A 363 5.13 -19.44 -11.36
N VAL A 364 4.69 -18.71 -12.39
CA VAL A 364 3.35 -18.13 -12.44
C VAL A 364 2.73 -18.29 -13.82
N ALA A 365 1.53 -18.84 -13.87
CA ALA A 365 0.68 -18.89 -15.07
C ALA A 365 -0.50 -17.92 -14.93
N VAL A 366 -0.77 -17.18 -16.00
CA VAL A 366 -1.67 -16.03 -15.98
C VAL A 366 -2.76 -16.18 -17.05
N HIS A 367 -4.01 -16.31 -16.59
CA HIS A 367 -5.20 -16.46 -17.44
C HIS A 367 -5.79 -15.13 -17.93
N GLY A 368 -5.34 -14.02 -17.35
CA GLY A 368 -5.69 -12.66 -17.75
C GLY A 368 -4.47 -11.88 -18.27
N ARG A 369 -4.55 -10.55 -18.20
CA ARG A 369 -3.51 -9.61 -18.63
C ARG A 369 -3.21 -8.57 -17.54
N PRO A 370 -2.77 -8.98 -16.33
CA PRO A 370 -2.31 -8.05 -15.31
C PRO A 370 -1.02 -7.35 -15.75
N PHE A 371 -0.64 -6.28 -15.05
CA PHE A 371 0.50 -5.43 -15.42
C PHE A 371 1.85 -6.18 -15.54
N TYR A 372 1.99 -7.29 -14.82
CA TYR A 372 3.23 -8.10 -14.77
C TYR A 372 3.27 -9.23 -15.80
N ALA A 373 2.22 -9.41 -16.61
CA ALA A 373 2.15 -10.37 -17.71
C ALA A 373 2.73 -9.78 -19.01
N GLY A 374 3.23 -10.64 -19.89
CA GLY A 374 3.69 -10.27 -21.23
C GLY A 374 5.17 -9.86 -21.34
N TRP A 375 5.92 -9.95 -20.24
CA TRP A 375 7.33 -9.58 -20.17
C TRP A 375 8.29 -10.78 -20.20
N GLY A 376 7.76 -12.00 -20.38
CA GLY A 376 8.55 -13.25 -20.36
C GLY A 376 8.90 -13.78 -18.96
N LEU A 377 8.28 -13.22 -17.91
CA LEU A 377 8.44 -13.67 -16.52
C LEU A 377 7.32 -14.63 -16.08
N THR A 378 6.27 -14.75 -16.89
CA THR A 378 5.05 -15.53 -16.64
C THR A 378 4.74 -16.44 -17.82
N GLU A 379 4.01 -17.52 -17.58
CA GLU A 379 3.32 -18.24 -18.64
C GLU A 379 2.00 -17.52 -18.94
N ASP A 380 1.98 -16.74 -20.02
CA ASP A 380 0.85 -15.92 -20.39
C ASP A 380 -0.15 -16.69 -21.27
N LEU A 381 -1.33 -17.00 -20.72
CA LEU A 381 -2.34 -17.83 -21.38
C LEU A 381 -3.39 -17.00 -22.11
N ALA A 382 -3.55 -15.73 -21.76
CA ALA A 382 -4.44 -14.82 -22.45
C ALA A 382 -3.82 -14.32 -23.77
N PRO A 383 -4.55 -14.34 -24.89
CA PRO A 383 -4.09 -13.76 -26.15
C PRO A 383 -3.74 -12.27 -26.01
N GLY A 384 -2.73 -11.83 -26.75
CA GLY A 384 -2.28 -10.43 -26.75
C GLY A 384 -1.66 -9.97 -25.42
N ALA A 385 -1.13 -10.90 -24.62
CA ALA A 385 -0.35 -10.58 -23.44
C ALA A 385 1.04 -10.00 -23.79
N ASP A 386 1.71 -10.51 -24.84
CA ASP A 386 3.08 -10.10 -25.20
C ASP A 386 3.19 -8.57 -25.38
N LYS A 387 4.15 -7.98 -24.66
CA LYS A 387 4.43 -6.54 -24.67
C LYS A 387 5.55 -6.13 -25.63
N GLY A 388 6.15 -7.10 -26.34
CA GLY A 388 7.23 -6.87 -27.30
C GLY A 388 8.59 -6.57 -26.66
N ARG A 389 8.71 -6.74 -25.34
CA ARG A 389 9.96 -6.63 -24.58
C ARG A 389 10.03 -7.74 -23.54
N ARG A 390 11.23 -8.24 -23.29
CA ARG A 390 11.51 -9.15 -22.19
C ARG A 390 12.19 -8.36 -21.07
N LEU A 391 11.83 -8.64 -19.82
CA LEU A 391 12.39 -7.98 -18.64
C LEU A 391 12.98 -9.03 -17.70
N ALA A 392 14.07 -8.66 -17.04
CA ALA A 392 14.48 -9.33 -15.81
C ALA A 392 13.52 -8.97 -14.67
N LEU A 393 13.39 -9.86 -13.69
CA LEU A 393 12.50 -9.66 -12.55
C LEU A 393 12.79 -8.35 -11.80
N ASP A 394 14.07 -7.99 -11.64
CA ASP A 394 14.45 -6.77 -10.93
C ASP A 394 14.18 -5.48 -11.74
N GLU A 395 14.08 -5.56 -13.07
CA GLU A 395 13.59 -4.43 -13.90
C GLU A 395 12.08 -4.23 -13.72
N LEU A 396 11.31 -5.33 -13.70
CA LEU A 396 9.88 -5.27 -13.38
C LEU A 396 9.66 -4.69 -11.97
N VAL A 397 10.46 -5.12 -10.99
CA VAL A 397 10.41 -4.56 -9.62
C VAL A 397 10.80 -3.09 -9.60
N ALA A 398 11.81 -2.67 -10.35
CA ALA A 398 12.19 -1.25 -10.44
C ALA A 398 11.03 -0.39 -10.96
N GLY A 399 10.44 -0.77 -12.09
CA GLY A 399 9.30 -0.05 -12.65
C GLY A 399 8.10 -0.04 -11.69
N ALA A 400 7.74 -1.20 -11.13
CA ALA A 400 6.54 -1.35 -10.33
C ALA A 400 6.65 -0.80 -8.90
N LEU A 401 7.82 -0.88 -8.25
CA LEU A 401 7.99 -0.54 -6.83
C LEU A 401 8.89 0.68 -6.57
N LEU A 402 9.68 1.15 -7.54
CA LEU A 402 10.54 2.32 -7.34
C LEU A 402 10.09 3.54 -8.16
N VAL A 403 9.75 3.34 -9.43
CA VAL A 403 9.50 4.44 -10.38
C VAL A 403 8.02 4.86 -10.41
N TYR A 404 7.12 3.89 -10.57
CA TYR A 404 5.70 4.16 -10.78
C TYR A 404 4.91 4.65 -9.54
N PRO A 405 5.09 4.05 -8.34
CA PRO A 405 4.32 4.43 -7.16
C PRO A 405 4.94 5.59 -6.36
N LEU A 406 4.08 6.24 -5.58
CA LEU A 406 4.43 7.22 -4.56
C LEU A 406 4.19 6.61 -3.17
N TYR A 407 5.02 6.97 -2.20
CA TYR A 407 4.95 6.46 -0.82
C TYR A 407 4.84 7.57 0.21
N LEU A 408 4.12 7.28 1.30
CA LEU A 408 3.88 8.15 2.44
C LEU A 408 4.23 7.41 3.72
N ASP A 409 5.03 8.04 4.58
CA ASP A 409 5.24 7.56 5.94
C ASP A 409 3.94 7.81 6.73
N PRO A 410 3.26 6.76 7.23
CA PRO A 410 1.95 6.88 7.88
C PRO A 410 2.02 7.51 9.28
N VAL A 411 3.21 7.66 9.86
CA VAL A 411 3.44 8.26 11.18
C VAL A 411 3.84 9.71 11.01
N ALA A 412 4.86 9.98 10.21
CA ALA A 412 5.36 11.33 9.98
C ALA A 412 4.41 12.15 9.09
N MET A 413 3.55 11.49 8.30
CA MET A 413 2.70 12.10 7.28
C MET A 413 3.50 12.92 6.27
N LYS A 414 4.62 12.35 5.81
CA LYS A 414 5.54 12.94 4.83
C LYS A 414 5.80 11.96 3.69
N PRO A 415 6.01 12.43 2.45
CA PRO A 415 6.47 11.55 1.38
C PRO A 415 7.72 10.79 1.82
N CYS A 416 7.88 9.56 1.36
CA CYS A 416 9.03 8.73 1.69
C CYS A 416 9.43 7.83 0.53
N THR A 417 10.53 7.10 0.70
CA THR A 417 10.93 6.04 -0.23
C THR A 417 10.23 4.72 0.15
N PRO A 418 10.13 3.73 -0.76
CA PRO A 418 9.57 2.43 -0.40
C PRO A 418 10.34 1.77 0.74
N GLU A 419 11.66 1.88 0.78
CA GLU A 419 12.50 1.33 1.86
C GLU A 419 12.10 1.91 3.22
N GLN A 420 11.95 3.24 3.28
CA GLN A 420 11.51 3.93 4.50
C GLN A 420 10.10 3.48 4.91
N LEU A 421 9.19 3.28 3.95
CA LEU A 421 7.88 2.71 4.24
C LEU A 421 8.02 1.30 4.81
N LEU A 422 8.82 0.41 4.21
CA LEU A 422 9.04 -0.95 4.73
C LEU A 422 9.59 -0.94 6.16
N ASP A 423 10.48 0.00 6.49
CA ASP A 423 11.01 0.15 7.85
C ASP A 423 9.88 0.49 8.82
N ARG A 424 9.01 1.45 8.47
CA ARG A 424 7.82 1.78 9.27
C ARG A 424 6.86 0.63 9.43
N LEU A 425 6.65 -0.14 8.37
CA LEU A 425 5.79 -1.31 8.41
C LEU A 425 6.33 -2.35 9.40
N SER A 426 7.64 -2.53 9.41
CA SER A 426 8.32 -3.48 10.30
C SER A 426 8.31 -3.02 11.75
N GLU A 427 8.67 -1.76 12.01
CA GLU A 427 8.60 -1.13 13.34
C GLU A 427 7.17 -1.22 13.91
N SER A 428 6.16 -0.92 13.08
CA SER A 428 4.76 -0.97 13.51
C SER A 428 4.30 -2.38 13.83
N ARG A 429 4.79 -3.40 13.12
CA ARG A 429 4.53 -4.82 13.42
C ARG A 429 5.18 -5.24 14.74
N GLU A 430 6.40 -4.82 15.00
CA GLU A 430 7.15 -5.14 16.22
C GLU A 430 6.60 -4.41 17.45
N ALA A 431 6.23 -3.14 17.30
CA ALA A 431 5.64 -2.32 18.36
C ALA A 431 4.17 -2.68 18.64
N ALA A 432 3.47 -3.27 17.67
CA ALA A 432 2.17 -3.85 17.91
C ALA A 432 2.31 -5.05 18.86
N ALA A 433 1.97 -4.86 20.14
CA ALA A 433 1.56 -5.98 20.99
C ALA A 433 0.58 -6.87 20.20
N PRO A 434 0.61 -8.21 20.35
CA PRO A 434 -0.23 -9.12 19.57
C PRO A 434 -1.66 -8.59 19.59
N SER A 435 -2.13 -8.14 18.43
CA SER A 435 -3.15 -7.10 18.39
C SER A 435 -4.46 -7.56 19.05
N LYS A 436 -5.26 -6.62 19.56
CA LYS A 436 -6.66 -6.90 19.98
C LYS A 436 -7.55 -7.37 18.80
N LEU A 437 -7.03 -7.36 17.57
CA LEU A 437 -7.61 -7.91 16.33
C LEU A 437 -6.95 -9.24 15.91
N ALA A 438 -5.89 -9.69 16.56
CA ALA A 438 -5.61 -11.11 16.64
C ALA A 438 -6.83 -11.66 17.39
N LEU A 439 -7.65 -12.45 16.68
CA LEU A 439 -8.72 -13.22 17.31
C LEU A 439 -8.14 -13.77 18.61
N SER A 440 -8.75 -13.45 19.75
CA SER A 440 -8.32 -14.02 21.04
C SER A 440 -8.23 -15.56 20.87
N ARG A 441 -7.42 -16.28 21.64
CA ARG A 441 -7.42 -17.77 21.53
C ARG A 441 -8.84 -18.34 21.55
N ARG A 442 -9.76 -17.73 22.31
CA ARG A 442 -11.19 -18.03 22.30
C ARG A 442 -11.88 -17.68 20.98
N ALA A 443 -11.62 -16.53 20.36
CA ALA A 443 -12.17 -16.19 19.06
C ALA A 443 -11.53 -16.98 17.89
N GLN A 444 -10.26 -17.41 18.01
CA GLN A 444 -9.62 -18.36 17.09
C GLN A 444 -10.21 -19.76 17.25
N ILE A 445 -10.47 -20.20 18.48
CA ILE A 445 -11.17 -21.45 18.79
C ILE A 445 -12.63 -21.37 18.34
N VAL A 446 -13.34 -20.26 18.56
CA VAL A 446 -14.71 -20.05 18.08
C VAL A 446 -14.75 -19.95 16.57
N MET A 447 -13.78 -19.32 15.92
CA MET A 447 -13.68 -19.32 14.45
C MET A 447 -13.37 -20.72 13.94
N ARG A 448 -12.38 -21.42 14.50
CA ARG A 448 -12.05 -22.82 14.17
C ARG A 448 -13.23 -23.76 14.43
N LEU A 449 -13.96 -23.63 15.54
CA LEU A 449 -15.19 -24.38 15.86
C LEU A 449 -16.34 -23.98 14.95
N ARG A 450 -16.45 -22.69 14.59
CA ARG A 450 -17.45 -22.22 13.62
C ARG A 450 -17.18 -22.83 12.25
N TYR A 451 -15.92 -22.95 11.83
CA TYR A 451 -15.51 -23.62 10.59
C TYR A 451 -15.56 -25.15 10.66
N ALA A 452 -15.22 -25.76 11.81
CA ALA A 452 -15.15 -27.22 11.99
C ALA A 452 -16.47 -27.86 12.43
N VAL A 453 -17.41 -27.11 13.00
CA VAL A 453 -18.67 -27.62 13.58
C VAL A 453 -19.88 -26.89 13.01
N LEU A 454 -19.90 -25.55 13.04
CA LEU A 454 -21.08 -24.78 12.64
C LEU A 454 -21.28 -24.74 11.12
N ASN A 455 -20.20 -24.59 10.35
CA ASN A 455 -20.25 -24.62 8.89
C ASN A 455 -20.68 -25.99 8.35
N PRO A 456 -20.17 -27.15 8.83
CA PRO A 456 -20.71 -28.47 8.49
C PRO A 456 -22.20 -28.64 8.79
N ILE A 457 -22.69 -28.11 9.91
CA ILE A 457 -24.12 -28.19 10.27
C ILE A 457 -24.97 -27.28 9.37
N VAL A 458 -24.52 -26.05 9.10
CA VAL A 458 -25.18 -25.15 8.14
C VAL A 458 -25.13 -25.72 6.71
N ARG A 459 -24.05 -26.42 6.34
CA ARG A 459 -23.90 -27.17 5.08
C ARG A 459 -24.89 -28.34 4.99
N LEU A 460 -25.07 -29.10 6.07
CA LEU A 460 -26.05 -30.21 6.14
C LEU A 460 -27.50 -29.70 6.04
N ILE A 461 -27.80 -28.56 6.67
CA ILE A 461 -29.12 -27.93 6.63
C ILE A 461 -29.43 -27.36 5.23
N ARG A 462 -28.43 -26.81 4.52
CA ARG A 462 -28.59 -26.33 3.14
C ARG A 462 -28.70 -27.49 2.12
N ALA A 463 -27.95 -28.58 2.31
CA ALA A 463 -28.09 -29.78 1.48
C ALA A 463 -29.46 -30.47 1.62
N ARG A 464 -30.06 -30.43 2.82
CA ARG A 464 -31.44 -30.92 3.05
C ARG A 464 -32.54 -30.03 2.48
N ARG A 465 -32.25 -28.77 2.14
CA ARG A 465 -33.22 -27.81 1.60
C ARG A 465 -33.26 -27.75 0.06
N GLY A 466 -32.63 -28.70 -0.63
CA GLY A 466 -32.83 -28.98 -2.06
C GLY A 466 -33.18 -27.76 -2.92
N VAL A 467 -32.19 -26.97 -3.31
CA VAL A 467 -32.40 -26.01 -4.41
C VAL A 467 -32.50 -26.83 -5.68
N GLY A 468 -33.74 -27.15 -6.03
CA GLY A 468 -34.09 -27.85 -7.25
C GLY A 468 -33.65 -27.07 -8.48
N ARG A 469 -33.19 -27.82 -9.48
CA ARG A 469 -33.27 -27.41 -10.89
C ARG A 469 -34.69 -26.91 -11.18
N GLY A 470 -34.80 -25.66 -11.61
CA GLY A 470 -35.89 -25.18 -12.48
C GLY A 470 -35.21 -24.25 -13.48
N GLY A 471 -35.20 -24.51 -14.79
CA GLY A 471 -36.21 -25.14 -15.60
C GLY A 471 -36.70 -24.07 -16.57
N ASP A 472 -36.44 -24.27 -17.87
CA ASP A 472 -36.92 -23.43 -18.97
C ASP A 472 -38.36 -22.94 -18.78
N LYS A 473 -38.60 -21.69 -19.21
CA LYS A 473 -39.71 -21.37 -20.13
C LYS A 473 -39.62 -19.91 -20.61
N THR A 474 -39.52 -19.81 -21.95
CA THR A 474 -39.89 -18.73 -22.88
C THR A 474 -39.22 -17.38 -22.76
#